data_AF-A0A7X7WRL2-F1
#
_entry.id   AF-A0A7X7WRL2-F1
#
_cell.length_a   1.000
_cell.length_b   1.000
_cell.length_c   1.000
_cell.angle_alpha   90.00
_cell.angle_beta   90.00
_cell.angle_gamma   90.00
#
_symmetry.space_group_name_H-M   'P 1'
#
loop_
_entity.id
_entity.type
_entity.pdbx_description
1 polymer ?
#
loop_
_entity_poly.entity_id
_entity_poly.type
_entity_poly.pdbx_seq_one_letter_code
_entity_poly.pdbx_strand_id
1 'polypeptide(L)' 'MSQNILDPLINQLTRLPGVGRKSAQRLAFFILNLPPEEAQALAGAILE' A
#
# COMPACT_ATOMS: atom_id res chain seq x y z
N MET A 1 -9.92 5.64 -18.15
CA MET A 1 -8.51 5.27 -17.94
C MET A 1 -8.44 4.56 -16.60
N SER A 2 -8.31 3.24 -16.61
CA SER A 2 -8.14 2.46 -15.38
C SER A 2 -6.75 2.76 -14.83
N GLN A 3 -6.64 3.79 -13.98
CA GLN A 3 -5.42 4.12 -13.28
C GLN A 3 -4.98 2.89 -12.49
N ASN A 4 -3.83 2.32 -12.87
CA ASN A 4 -3.24 1.18 -12.18
C ASN A 4 -2.77 1.65 -10.79
N ILE A 5 -3.63 1.52 -9.77
CA ILE A 5 -3.35 1.94 -8.39
C ILE A 5 -2.20 1.19 -7.73
N LEU A 6 -1.79 0.05 -8.31
CA LEU A 6 -0.76 -0.82 -7.76
C LEU A 6 0.63 -0.16 -7.84
N ASP A 7 1.00 0.42 -8.99
CA ASP A 7 2.33 1.01 -9.17
C ASP A 7 2.58 2.22 -8.22
N PRO A 8 1.63 3.17 -8.08
CA PRO A 8 1.74 4.23 -7.08
C PRO A 8 1.91 3.70 -5.65
N LEU A 9 1.13 2.69 -5.26
CA LEU A 9 1.20 2.11 -3.92
C LEU A 9 2.56 1.46 -3.66
N ILE A 10 3.08 0.68 -4.61
CA ILE A 10 4.41 0.06 -4.53
C ILE A 10 5.50 1.14 -4.43
N ASN A 11 5.38 2.20 -5.21
CA ASN A 11 6.35 3.31 -5.21
C ASN A 11 6.36 4.05 -3.87
N GLN A 12 5.20 4.25 -3.22
CA GLN A 12 5.13 4.85 -1.89
C GLN A 12 5.71 3.92 -0.82
N LEU A 13 5.34 2.64 -0.84
CA LEU A 13 5.83 1.65 0.13
C LEU A 13 7.35 1.43 0.03
N THR A 14 7.95 1.57 -1.15
CA THR A 14 9.41 1.45 -1.34
C THR A 14 10.19 2.60 -0.70
N ARG A 15 9.53 3.73 -0.35
CA ARG A 15 10.17 4.85 0.35
C ARG A 15 10.40 4.59 1.84
N LEU A 16 9.77 3.54 2.39
CA LEU A 16 9.91 3.19 3.80
C LEU A 16 11.29 2.56 4.07
N PRO A 17 11.97 2.90 5.18
CA PRO A 17 13.26 2.33 5.51
C PRO A 17 13.15 0.81 5.67
N GLY A 18 14.02 0.06 4.99
CA GLY A 18 14.02 -1.41 5.02
C GLY A 18 13.00 -2.09 4.10
N VAL A 19 12.21 -1.34 3.32
CA VAL A 19 11.23 -1.91 2.38
C VAL A 19 11.72 -1.78 0.93
N GLY A 20 12.28 -2.86 0.39
CA GLY A 20 12.64 -2.95 -1.03
C GLY A 20 11.45 -3.27 -1.95
N ARG A 21 11.62 -3.12 -3.27
CA ARG A 21 10.56 -3.28 -4.29
C ARG A 21 9.75 -4.58 -4.18
N LYS A 22 10.41 -5.72 -3.96
CA LYS A 22 9.74 -7.03 -3.80
C LYS A 22 8.87 -7.09 -2.54
N SER A 23 9.33 -6.47 -1.45
CA SER A 23 8.56 -6.37 -0.21
C SER A 23 7.41 -5.38 -0.36
N ALA A 24 7.65 -4.21 -0.97
CA ALA A 24 6.62 -3.23 -1.28
C ALA A 24 5.49 -3.83 -2.13
N GLN A 25 5.81 -4.61 -3.17
CA GLN A 25 4.83 -5.31 -3.99
C GLN A 25 3.99 -6.30 -3.18
N ARG A 26 4.61 -7.10 -2.31
CA ARG A 26 3.89 -8.02 -1.42
C ARG A 26 2.94 -7.28 -0.48
N LEU A 27 3.40 -6.19 0.13
CA LEU A 27 2.59 -5.34 1.00
C LEU A 27 1.44 -4.68 0.24
N ALA A 28 1.69 -4.18 -0.98
CA ALA A 28 0.66 -3.58 -1.81
C ALA A 28 -0.47 -4.57 -2.12
N PHE A 29 -0.14 -5.80 -2.52
CA PHE A 29 -1.16 -6.84 -2.74
C PHE A 29 -1.90 -7.23 -1.46
N PHE A 30 -1.20 -7.27 -0.32
CA PHE A 30 -1.86 -7.52 0.96
C PHE A 30 -2.89 -6.41 1.27
N ILE A 31 -2.49 -5.14 1.18
CA ILE A 31 -3.36 -3.99 1.46
C ILE A 31 -4.57 -3.94 0.51
N LEU A 32 -4.37 -4.23 -0.78
CA LEU A 32 -5.45 -4.25 -1.76
C LEU A 32 -6.46 -5.39 -1.54
N ASN A 33 -6.08 -6.44 -0.82
CA ASN A 33 -6.95 -7.55 -0.47
C ASN A 33 -7.61 -7.39 0.92
N LEU A 34 -7.28 -6.33 1.66
CA LEU A 34 -7.91 -6.08 2.95
C LEU A 34 -9.40 -5.74 2.79
N PRO A 35 -10.23 -6.06 3.80
CA PRO A 35 -11.55 -5.49 3.92
C PRO A 35 -11.48 -3.95 3.90
N PRO A 36 -12.47 -3.25 3.30
CA PRO A 36 -12.45 -1.79 3.19
C PRO A 36 -12.29 -1.08 4.54
N GLU A 37 -12.89 -1.61 5.60
CA GLU A 37 -12.82 -1.08 6.96
C GLU A 37 -11.40 -1.14 7.55
N GLU A 38 -10.68 -2.24 7.34
CA GLU A 38 -9.29 -2.38 7.79
C GLU A 38 -8.35 -1.48 6.98
N ALA A 39 -8.57 -1.38 5.66
CA ALA A 39 -7.80 -0.48 4.82
C ALA A 39 -8.01 1.00 5.22
N GLN A 40 -9.24 1.37 5.57
CA GLN A 40 -9.56 2.71 6.08
C GLN A 40 -8.91 2.97 7.44
N ALA A 41 -8.97 2.00 8.37
CA ALA A 41 -8.33 2.13 9.68
C ALA A 41 -6.81 2.31 9.55
N LEU A 42 -6.16 1.53 8.66
CA LEU A 42 -4.74 1.67 8.36
C LEU A 42 -4.42 3.05 7.78
N ALA A 43 -5.21 3.53 6.81
CA ALA A 43 -5.00 4.85 6.22
C ALA A 43 -5.20 5.97 7.24
N GLY A 44 -6.21 5.86 8.12
CA GLY A 44 -6.44 6.79 9.22
C GLY A 44 -5.24 6.86 10.17
N ALA A 45 -4.69 5.72 10.56
CA ALA A 45 -3.51 5.67 11.43
C ALA A 45 -2.24 6.28 10.80
N ILE A 46 -2.19 6.48 9.48
CA ILE A 46 -1.09 7.16 8.79
C ILE A 46 -1.32 8.68 8.74
N LEU A 47 -2.57 9.13 8.71
CA LEU A 47 -2.95 10.53 8.53
C LEU A 47 -3.12 11.31 9.85
N GLU A 48 -3.38 10.60 10.95
CA GLU A 48 -3.42 11.14 12.32
C GLU A 48 -2.02 11.24 12.94
#